data_AF-A0A480BVD6-F1
#
_entry.id   AF-A0A480BVD6-F1
#
_cell.length_a   1.000
_cell.length_b   1.000
_cell.length_c   1.000
_cell.angle_alpha   90.00
_cell.angle_beta   90.00
_cell.angle_gamma   90.00
#
_symmetry.space_group_name_H-M   'P 1'
#
loop_
_entity.id
_entity.type
_entity.pdbx_description
1 polymer ?
#
loop_
_entity_poly.entity_id
_entity_poly.type
_entity_poly.pdbx_seq_one_letter_code
_entity_poly.pdbx_strand_id
1 'polypeptide(L)'
;MSNSAAAERPTVTWQQLLADAVSDPADLLQRLGLPAALLPAARRAAALFPLRVPLPYLARMRPNDPDDPLLRQVLPLDAECNRHTGYSTDPLAESAVQPVPGLLKKYHGRALLIATGACAVHCRYCFRRHFPYADAHTGGSRLGPALAAIAADPSIGEVILSGGDP
;
A
#
# COMPACT_ATOMS: atom_id res chain seq x y z
N MET A 1 -40.63 15.01 20.09
CA MET A 1 -40.10 15.46 18.79
C MET A 1 -38.62 15.07 18.77
N SER A 2 -38.31 13.91 18.18
CA SER A 2 -36.93 13.40 18.10
C SER A 2 -36.30 13.93 16.82
N ASN A 3 -35.36 14.86 16.95
CA ASN A 3 -34.61 15.39 15.82
C ASN A 3 -33.47 14.43 15.51
N SER A 4 -33.73 13.45 14.63
CA SER A 4 -32.68 12.62 14.04
C SER A 4 -31.89 13.49 13.07
N ALA A 5 -30.82 14.13 13.54
CA ALA A 5 -29.85 14.76 12.66
C ALA A 5 -29.25 13.69 11.75
N ALA A 6 -29.67 13.67 10.49
CA ALA A 6 -29.04 12.87 9.46
C ALA A 6 -27.56 13.28 9.39
N ALA A 7 -26.65 12.32 9.53
CA ALA A 7 -25.22 12.58 9.40
C ALA A 7 -24.95 13.20 8.02
N GLU A 8 -24.47 14.44 8.00
CA GLU A 8 -24.06 15.12 6.77
C GLU A 8 -23.00 14.27 6.06
N ARG A 9 -23.25 13.96 4.78
CA ARG A 9 -22.27 13.22 3.98
C ARG A 9 -21.04 14.11 3.79
N PRO A 10 -19.82 13.58 3.96
CA PRO A 10 -18.62 14.34 3.68
C PRO A 10 -18.64 14.86 2.24
N THR A 11 -18.30 16.14 2.06
CA THR A 11 -18.30 16.82 0.76
C THR A 11 -17.16 16.35 -0.15
N VAL A 12 -16.16 15.67 0.41
CA VAL A 12 -15.00 15.12 -0.30
C VAL A 12 -15.12 13.60 -0.40
N THR A 13 -14.96 13.06 -1.61
CA THR A 13 -15.01 11.61 -1.84
C THR A 13 -13.67 10.96 -1.53
N TRP A 14 -13.66 9.65 -1.25
CA TRP A 14 -12.41 8.93 -1.02
C TRP A 14 -11.51 8.95 -2.26
N GLN A 15 -12.09 8.95 -3.47
CA GLN A 15 -11.32 9.05 -4.71
C GLN A 15 -10.57 10.37 -4.80
N GLN A 16 -11.20 11.48 -4.39
CA GLN A 16 -10.54 12.78 -4.31
C GLN A 16 -9.42 12.75 -3.26
N LEU A 17 -9.67 12.18 -2.07
CA LEU A 17 -8.63 12.02 -1.04
C LEU A 17 -7.41 11.21 -1.52
N LEU A 18 -7.62 10.24 -2.40
CA LEU A 18 -6.53 9.50 -3.03
C LEU A 18 -5.83 10.30 -4.13
N ALA A 19 -6.56 11.06 -4.94
CA ALA A 19 -5.98 11.92 -5.97
C ALA A 19 -5.10 13.02 -5.34
N ASP A 20 -5.57 13.60 -4.24
CA ASP A 20 -4.92 14.72 -3.53
C ASP A 20 -3.87 14.27 -2.50
N ALA A 21 -3.52 12.97 -2.49
CA ALA A 21 -2.54 12.44 -1.55
C ALA A 21 -1.16 13.09 -1.76
N VAL A 22 -0.50 13.45 -0.66
CA VAL A 22 0.86 13.98 -0.66
C VAL A 22 1.80 12.90 -1.18
N SER A 23 2.51 13.21 -2.27
CA SER A 23 3.42 12.30 -2.96
C SER A 23 4.85 12.83 -3.13
N ASP A 24 5.08 14.12 -2.84
CA ASP A 24 6.43 14.71 -2.77
C ASP A 24 6.90 14.78 -1.31
N PRO A 25 8.06 14.19 -0.97
CA PRO A 25 8.67 14.36 0.34
C PRO A 25 8.86 15.83 0.75
N ALA A 26 9.11 16.76 -0.18
CA ALA A 26 9.25 18.18 0.15
C ALA A 26 7.94 18.77 0.72
N ASP A 27 6.81 18.45 0.10
CA ASP A 27 5.48 18.89 0.56
C ASP A 27 5.15 18.29 1.94
N LEU A 28 5.45 17.01 2.16
CA LEU A 28 5.26 16.36 3.47
C LEU A 28 6.07 17.07 4.57
N LEU A 29 7.37 17.29 4.34
CA LEU A 29 8.25 17.95 5.32
C LEU A 29 7.78 19.37 5.61
N GLN A 30 7.40 20.13 4.58
CA GLN A 30 6.90 21.49 4.73
C GLN A 30 5.61 21.54 5.56
N ARG A 31 4.62 20.70 5.24
CA ARG A 31 3.33 20.65 5.94
C ARG A 31 3.46 20.31 7.43
N LEU A 32 4.48 19.52 7.78
CA LEU A 32 4.74 19.11 9.16
C LEU A 32 5.78 19.97 9.86
N GLY A 33 6.35 20.99 9.22
CA GLY A 33 7.40 21.82 9.83
C GLY A 33 8.69 21.05 10.15
N LEU A 34 9.01 20.02 9.38
CA LEU A 34 10.18 19.17 9.59
C LEU A 34 11.45 19.76 8.93
N PRO A 35 12.65 19.44 9.45
CA PRO A 35 13.89 19.98 8.91
C PRO A 35 14.13 19.63 7.42
N ALA A 36 14.45 20.63 6.61
CA ALA A 36 14.79 20.45 5.19
C ALA A 36 16.02 19.54 4.96
N ALA A 37 16.87 19.36 5.97
CA ALA A 37 18.01 18.44 5.95
C ALA A 37 17.60 16.97 5.70
N LEU A 38 16.34 16.60 5.97
CA LEU A 38 15.80 15.25 5.71
C LEU A 38 15.52 15.02 4.22
N LEU A 39 15.34 16.09 3.43
CA LEU A 39 14.83 16.01 2.06
C LEU A 39 15.72 15.21 1.09
N PRO A 40 17.06 15.36 1.07
CA PRO A 40 17.89 14.60 0.14
C PRO A 40 17.76 13.09 0.31
N ALA A 41 17.75 12.62 1.57
CA ALA A 41 17.54 11.21 1.91
C ALA A 41 16.14 10.75 1.53
N ALA A 42 15.12 11.53 1.89
CA ALA A 42 13.73 11.20 1.61
C ALA A 42 13.46 11.08 0.10
N ARG A 43 14.08 11.93 -0.73
CA ARG A 43 13.98 11.84 -2.20
C ARG A 43 14.63 10.58 -2.77
N ARG A 44 15.81 10.19 -2.28
CA ARG A 44 16.46 8.93 -2.71
C ARG A 44 15.58 7.72 -2.39
N ALA A 45 15.07 7.63 -1.16
CA ALA A 45 14.22 6.53 -0.73
C ALA A 45 12.84 6.53 -1.42
N ALA A 46 12.28 7.71 -1.73
CA ALA A 46 11.04 7.84 -2.49
C ALA A 46 11.18 7.39 -3.95
N ALA A 47 12.38 7.50 -4.54
CA ALA A 47 12.64 6.97 -5.89
C ALA A 47 12.59 5.43 -5.93
N LEU A 48 12.89 4.75 -4.81
CA LEU A 48 12.80 3.29 -4.69
C LEU A 48 11.38 2.82 -4.39
N PHE A 49 10.61 3.59 -3.62
CA PHE A 49 9.20 3.33 -3.34
C PHE A 49 8.50 4.66 -3.09
N PRO A 50 7.58 5.09 -3.97
CA PRO A 50 6.99 6.42 -3.91
C PRO A 50 6.34 6.73 -2.57
N LEU A 51 6.38 7.99 -2.16
CA LEU A 51 5.58 8.48 -1.03
C LEU A 51 4.11 8.56 -1.46
N ARG A 52 3.19 8.18 -0.56
CA ARG A 52 1.76 8.42 -0.73
C ARG A 52 1.09 8.54 0.63
N VAL A 53 0.59 9.73 0.95
CA VAL A 53 -0.01 10.05 2.25
C VAL A 53 -1.28 10.88 2.04
N PRO A 54 -2.48 10.31 2.20
CA PRO A 54 -3.74 11.05 2.12
C PRO A 54 -3.81 12.12 3.21
N LEU A 55 -4.41 13.27 2.88
CA LEU A 55 -4.53 14.41 3.82
C LEU A 55 -5.14 14.03 5.18
N PRO A 56 -6.16 13.15 5.29
CA PRO A 56 -6.67 12.73 6.59
C PRO A 56 -5.67 11.91 7.43
N TYR A 57 -4.74 11.20 6.80
CA TYR A 57 -3.67 10.50 7.51
C TYR A 57 -2.64 11.50 8.04
N LEU A 58 -2.22 12.45 7.19
CA LEU A 58 -1.32 13.54 7.57
C LEU A 58 -1.88 14.38 8.72
N ALA A 59 -3.17 14.71 8.70
CA ALA A 59 -3.83 15.52 9.72
C ALA A 59 -3.82 14.91 11.13
N ARG A 60 -3.48 13.63 11.27
CA ARG A 60 -3.34 12.93 12.55
C ARG A 60 -1.92 13.00 13.13
N MET A 61 -0.95 13.47 12.36
CA MET A 61 0.44 13.62 12.78
C MET A 61 0.62 14.87 13.63
N ARG A 62 1.55 14.83 14.58
CA ARG A 62 1.99 15.98 15.35
C ARG A 62 2.95 16.84 14.52
N PRO A 63 2.65 18.13 14.28
CA PRO A 63 3.59 19.03 13.61
C PRO A 63 4.86 19.23 14.45
N ASN A 64 5.99 19.42 13.75
CA ASN A 64 7.34 19.62 14.30
C ASN A 64 7.86 18.44 15.16
N ASP A 65 7.24 17.27 15.05
CA ASP A 65 7.65 16.05 15.77
C ASP A 65 8.22 15.02 14.78
N PRO A 66 9.57 14.90 14.68
CA PRO A 66 10.20 13.90 13.82
C PRO A 66 9.98 12.46 14.32
N ASP A 67 9.55 12.27 15.56
CA ASP A 67 9.32 10.97 16.19
C ASP A 67 7.84 10.55 16.19
N ASP A 68 6.96 11.32 15.55
CA ASP A 68 5.54 11.01 15.44
C ASP A 68 5.32 9.58 14.88
N PRO A 69 4.52 8.73 15.56
CA PRO A 69 4.41 7.32 15.19
C PRO A 69 3.70 7.08 13.85
N LEU A 70 2.89 8.02 13.34
CA LEU A 70 2.30 7.93 12.01
C LEU A 70 3.28 8.41 10.95
N LEU A 71 4.06 9.45 11.25
CA LEU A 71 5.14 9.91 10.37
C LEU A 71 6.16 8.79 10.11
N ARG A 72 6.57 8.07 11.15
CA ARG A 72 7.52 6.94 11.05
C ARG A 72 7.06 5.82 10.11
N GLN A 73 5.75 5.73 9.85
CA GLN A 73 5.19 4.72 8.95
C GLN A 73 5.27 5.14 7.48
N VAL A 74 5.45 6.43 7.17
CA VAL A 74 5.34 6.96 5.80
C VAL A 74 6.52 7.80 5.34
N LEU A 75 7.32 8.39 6.23
CA LEU A 75 8.48 9.19 5.88
C LEU A 75 9.56 8.30 5.25
N PRO A 76 9.96 8.53 3.98
CA PRO A 76 11.05 7.79 3.38
C PRO A 76 12.37 8.15 4.05
N LEU A 77 13.17 7.15 4.42
CA LEU A 77 14.43 7.34 5.14
C LEU A 77 15.62 6.79 4.35
N ASP A 78 16.80 7.38 4.57
CA ASP A 78 18.04 6.91 3.94
C ASP A 78 18.35 5.44 4.27
N ALA A 79 17.94 4.99 5.46
CA ALA A 79 18.12 3.61 5.90
C ALA A 79 17.51 2.57 4.93
N GLU A 80 16.52 2.96 4.14
CA GLU A 80 15.88 2.09 3.15
C GLU A 80 16.71 1.90 1.87
N CYS A 81 17.71 2.76 1.65
CA CYS A 81 18.66 2.65 0.56
C CYS A 81 19.81 1.69 0.91
N ASN A 82 19.91 1.26 2.17
CA ASN A 82 20.98 0.39 2.62
C ASN A 82 20.78 -1.03 2.10
N ARG A 83 21.89 -1.64 1.65
CA ARG A 83 21.92 -3.05 1.27
C ARG A 83 22.25 -3.87 2.51
N HIS A 84 21.40 -4.84 2.82
CA HIS A 84 21.58 -5.75 3.94
C HIS A 84 21.82 -7.17 3.44
N THR A 85 22.80 -7.86 4.01
CA THR A 85 23.01 -9.28 3.73
C THR A 85 21.78 -10.08 4.15
N GLY A 86 21.28 -10.96 3.28
CA GLY A 86 20.05 -11.73 3.50
C GLY A 86 18.76 -10.99 3.16
N TYR A 87 18.82 -9.74 2.67
CA TYR A 87 17.64 -9.05 2.18
C TYR A 87 17.06 -9.75 0.94
N SER A 88 15.74 -9.93 0.91
CA SER A 88 14.98 -10.45 -0.24
C SER A 88 13.90 -9.46 -0.63
N THR A 89 13.73 -9.25 -1.93
CA THR A 89 12.60 -8.50 -2.51
C THR A 89 11.30 -9.32 -2.52
N ASP A 90 11.40 -10.64 -2.33
CA ASP A 90 10.27 -11.55 -2.13
C ASP A 90 10.44 -12.27 -0.77
N PRO A 91 10.17 -11.57 0.36
CA PRO A 91 10.41 -12.12 1.69
C PRO A 91 9.44 -13.25 2.06
N LEU A 92 8.35 -13.41 1.31
CA LEU A 92 7.34 -14.44 1.56
C LEU A 92 7.40 -15.62 0.58
N ALA A 93 8.34 -15.59 -0.38
CA ALA A 93 8.46 -16.55 -1.48
C ALA A 93 7.15 -16.69 -2.27
N GLU A 94 6.44 -15.57 -2.50
CA GLU A 94 5.16 -15.53 -3.20
C GLU A 94 5.31 -15.94 -4.67
N SER A 95 6.45 -15.65 -5.29
CA SER A 95 6.75 -16.06 -6.67
C SER A 95 6.71 -17.58 -6.89
N ALA A 96 7.03 -18.37 -5.86
CA ALA A 96 7.04 -19.83 -5.94
C ALA A 96 5.66 -20.49 -5.78
N VAL A 97 4.65 -19.73 -5.35
CA VAL A 97 3.31 -20.23 -5.00
C VAL A 97 2.21 -19.55 -5.82
N GLN A 98 2.54 -19.14 -7.04
CA GLN A 98 1.65 -18.43 -7.95
C GLN A 98 1.24 -19.33 -9.14
N PRO A 99 0.19 -20.18 -9.02
CA PRO A 99 -0.23 -21.08 -10.10
C PRO A 99 -0.62 -20.34 -11.38
N VAL A 100 -1.19 -19.14 -11.25
CA VAL A 100 -1.48 -18.22 -12.36
C VAL A 100 -1.25 -16.78 -11.89
N PRO A 101 -0.94 -15.83 -12.80
CA PRO A 101 -0.77 -14.42 -12.43
C PRO A 101 -1.92 -13.89 -11.58
N GLY A 102 -1.56 -13.24 -10.47
CA GLY A 102 -2.53 -12.67 -9.53
C GLY A 102 -3.21 -13.63 -8.56
N LEU A 103 -2.95 -14.95 -8.63
CA LEU A 103 -3.45 -15.93 -7.66
C LEU A 103 -2.30 -16.55 -6.87
N LEU A 104 -2.29 -16.39 -5.55
CA LEU A 104 -1.31 -17.00 -4.64
C LEU A 104 -1.96 -18.16 -3.88
N LYS A 105 -1.32 -19.33 -3.88
CA LYS A 105 -1.78 -20.53 -3.15
C LYS A 105 -0.65 -21.14 -2.32
N LYS A 106 -0.36 -20.50 -1.17
CA LYS A 106 0.67 -20.95 -0.22
C LYS A 106 0.18 -22.01 0.76
N TYR A 107 -1.10 -21.97 1.11
CA TYR A 107 -1.69 -22.83 2.14
C TYR A 107 -2.80 -23.69 1.55
N HIS A 108 -2.96 -24.90 2.09
CA HIS A 108 -4.12 -25.74 1.77
C HIS A 108 -5.42 -25.04 2.19
N GLY A 109 -6.50 -25.24 1.44
CA GLY A 109 -7.81 -24.68 1.78
C GLY A 109 -8.05 -23.25 1.29
N ARG A 110 -7.00 -22.51 0.93
CA ARG A 110 -7.07 -21.05 0.80
C ARG A 110 -6.27 -20.52 -0.38
N ALA A 111 -6.79 -19.49 -1.02
CA ALA A 111 -6.07 -18.72 -2.02
C ALA A 111 -6.16 -17.22 -1.73
N LEU A 112 -5.17 -16.47 -2.20
CA LEU A 112 -5.16 -15.01 -2.14
C LEU A 112 -5.16 -14.46 -3.57
N LEU A 113 -6.11 -13.58 -3.85
CA LEU A 113 -6.32 -12.97 -5.15
C LEU A 113 -5.85 -11.50 -5.11
N ILE A 114 -4.96 -11.12 -6.02
CA ILE A 114 -4.41 -9.76 -6.14
C ILE A 114 -5.42 -8.87 -6.87
N ALA A 115 -6.42 -8.39 -6.13
CA ALA A 115 -7.50 -7.56 -6.66
C ALA A 115 -7.03 -6.17 -7.09
N THR A 116 -6.06 -5.58 -6.38
CA THR A 116 -5.49 -4.28 -6.73
C THR A 116 -3.99 -4.18 -6.43
N GLY A 117 -3.27 -3.33 -7.16
CA GLY A 117 -1.91 -2.91 -6.77
C GLY A 117 -1.87 -1.56 -6.07
N ALA A 118 -3.02 -0.87 -5.98
CA ALA A 118 -3.11 0.45 -5.37
C ALA A 118 -3.21 0.34 -3.85
N CYS A 119 -2.55 1.26 -3.14
CA CYS A 119 -2.75 1.52 -1.72
C CYS A 119 -3.09 2.98 -1.49
N ALA A 120 -3.90 3.26 -0.46
CA ALA A 120 -4.15 4.63 -0.03
C ALA A 120 -2.90 5.27 0.59
N VAL A 121 -2.16 4.49 1.38
CA VAL A 121 -0.90 4.89 2.04
C VAL A 121 0.21 3.94 1.60
N HIS A 122 1.38 4.49 1.29
CA HIS A 122 2.58 3.69 1.04
C HIS A 122 3.38 3.52 2.35
N CYS A 123 3.03 2.48 3.10
CA CYS A 123 3.72 2.15 4.36
C CYS A 123 5.19 1.77 4.08
N ARG A 124 6.15 2.39 4.77
CA ARG A 124 7.59 2.11 4.58
C ARG A 124 8.00 0.68 4.96
N TYR A 125 7.16 0.00 5.73
CA TYR A 125 7.30 -1.41 6.12
C TYR A 125 6.48 -2.37 5.22
N CYS A 126 5.99 -1.92 4.06
CA CYS A 126 5.24 -2.78 3.15
C CYS A 126 6.13 -3.91 2.59
N PHE A 127 5.84 -5.15 2.97
CA PHE A 127 6.57 -6.34 2.49
C PHE A 127 6.31 -6.64 1.01
N ARG A 128 5.25 -6.06 0.41
CA ARG A 128 4.93 -6.15 -1.03
C ARG A 128 5.34 -4.93 -1.83
N ARG A 129 6.18 -4.04 -1.31
CA ARG A 129 6.66 -2.86 -2.06
C ARG A 129 7.37 -3.21 -3.38
N HIS A 130 7.90 -4.43 -3.49
CA HIS A 130 8.57 -4.95 -4.69
C HIS A 130 7.72 -5.98 -5.46
N PHE A 131 6.46 -6.20 -5.06
CA PHE A 131 5.59 -7.14 -5.74
C PHE A 131 5.30 -6.64 -7.16
N PRO A 132 5.37 -7.48 -8.21
CA PRO A 132 5.23 -7.07 -9.60
C PRO A 132 3.75 -6.87 -9.97
N TYR A 133 3.11 -5.85 -9.41
CA TYR A 133 1.69 -5.60 -9.61
C TYR A 133 1.32 -5.41 -11.08
N ALA A 134 2.18 -4.84 -11.92
CA ALA A 134 1.89 -4.69 -13.36
C ALA A 134 1.60 -6.03 -14.07
N ASP A 135 2.29 -7.09 -13.62
CA ASP A 135 2.16 -8.44 -14.20
C ASP A 135 1.07 -9.26 -13.52
N ALA A 136 0.81 -8.99 -12.23
CA ALA A 136 -0.10 -9.75 -11.38
C ALA A 136 -1.46 -9.08 -11.14
N HIS A 137 -1.66 -7.83 -11.57
CA HIS A 137 -2.92 -7.11 -11.35
C HIS A 137 -4.04 -7.75 -12.18
N THR A 138 -5.04 -8.28 -11.48
CA THR A 138 -6.20 -8.94 -12.09
C THR A 138 -7.37 -7.99 -12.31
N GLY A 139 -7.17 -6.66 -12.22
CA GLY A 139 -8.21 -5.68 -12.52
C GLY A 139 -8.75 -5.85 -13.95
N GLY A 140 -10.08 -5.89 -14.09
CA GLY A 140 -10.76 -6.01 -15.37
C GLY A 140 -10.63 -7.38 -16.04
N SER A 141 -10.22 -7.41 -17.32
CA SER A 141 -10.21 -8.62 -18.17
C SER A 141 -9.19 -9.69 -17.78
N ARG A 142 -8.28 -9.39 -16.84
CA ARG A 142 -7.21 -10.30 -16.39
C ARG A 142 -7.62 -11.21 -15.23
N LEU A 143 -8.84 -11.09 -14.72
CA LEU A 143 -9.37 -11.89 -13.61
C LEU A 143 -9.75 -13.33 -14.03
N GLY A 144 -10.05 -13.54 -15.30
CA GLY A 144 -10.58 -14.81 -15.83
C GLY A 144 -9.74 -16.04 -15.49
N PRO A 145 -8.41 -16.05 -15.78
CA PRO A 145 -7.55 -17.19 -15.48
C PRO A 145 -7.50 -17.52 -13.98
N ALA A 146 -7.45 -16.51 -13.11
CA ALA A 146 -7.44 -16.71 -11.66
C ALA A 146 -8.75 -17.30 -11.15
N LEU A 147 -9.90 -16.80 -11.62
CA LEU A 147 -11.20 -17.36 -11.26
C LEU A 147 -11.40 -18.78 -11.78
N ALA A 148 -10.93 -19.06 -13.00
CA ALA A 148 -10.96 -20.41 -13.57
C ALA A 148 -10.10 -21.39 -12.74
N ALA A 149 -8.89 -20.96 -12.33
CA ALA A 149 -8.02 -21.75 -11.47
C ALA A 149 -8.64 -22.02 -10.10
N ILE A 150 -9.32 -21.03 -9.50
CA ILE A 150 -10.07 -21.20 -8.25
C ILE A 150 -11.21 -22.20 -8.45
N ALA A 151 -12.03 -22.03 -9.50
CA ALA A 151 -13.19 -22.89 -9.77
C ALA A 151 -12.80 -24.34 -10.07
N ALA A 152 -11.63 -24.56 -10.68
CA ALA A 152 -11.10 -25.88 -10.99
C ALA A 152 -10.52 -26.62 -9.77
N ASP A 153 -10.32 -25.93 -8.64
CA ASP A 153 -9.65 -26.47 -7.47
C ASP A 153 -10.61 -26.59 -6.27
N PRO A 154 -11.25 -27.75 -6.08
CA PRO A 154 -12.22 -27.96 -5.01
C PRO A 154 -11.60 -27.94 -3.61
N SER A 155 -10.26 -27.92 -3.49
CA SER A 155 -9.59 -27.79 -2.20
C SER A 155 -9.68 -26.36 -1.65
N ILE A 156 -10.01 -25.36 -2.47
CA ILE A 156 -10.11 -23.96 -2.04
C ILE A 156 -11.50 -23.70 -1.44
N GLY A 157 -11.55 -23.46 -0.13
CA GLY A 157 -12.75 -23.06 0.59
C GLY A 157 -12.79 -21.58 1.00
N GLU A 158 -11.65 -20.88 0.93
CA GLU A 158 -11.54 -19.45 1.25
C GLU A 158 -10.72 -18.72 0.17
N VAL A 159 -11.21 -17.54 -0.24
CA VAL A 159 -10.47 -16.63 -1.12
C VAL A 159 -10.32 -15.29 -0.42
N ILE A 160 -9.06 -14.86 -0.24
CA ILE A 160 -8.71 -13.57 0.35
C ILE A 160 -8.45 -12.57 -0.78
N LEU A 161 -9.24 -11.49 -0.84
CA LEU A 161 -8.95 -10.37 -1.73
C LEU A 161 -7.84 -9.53 -1.09
N SER A 162 -6.77 -9.28 -1.86
CA SER A 162 -5.58 -8.59 -1.37
C SER A 162 -4.88 -7.88 -2.52
N GLY A 163 -3.58 -7.67 -2.37
CA GLY A 163 -2.72 -6.97 -3.29
C GLY A 163 -2.11 -5.77 -2.59
N GLY A 164 -2.56 -4.58 -2.95
CA GLY A 164 -2.39 -3.36 -2.17
C GLY A 164 -3.46 -3.28 -1.07
N ASP A 165 -4.42 -2.39 -1.24
CA ASP A 165 -5.56 -2.17 -0.34
C ASP A 165 -6.88 -2.30 -1.16
N PRO A 166 -7.45 -3.52 -1.25
CA PRO A 166 -8.57 -3.85 -2.14
C PRO A 166 -9.96 -3.39 -1.66
#